data_AF-A0A9Y2IE55-F1
#
_entry.id   AF-A0A9Y2IE55-F1
#
_cell.length_a   1.000
_cell.length_b   1.000
_cell.length_c   1.000
_cell.angle_alpha   90.00
_cell.angle_beta   90.00
_cell.angle_gamma   90.00
#
_symmetry.space_group_name_H-M   'P 1'
#
loop_
_entity.id
_entity.type
_entity.pdbx_description
1 polymer ?
#
loop_
_entity_poly.entity_id
_entity_poly.type
_entity_poly.pdbx_seq_one_letter_code
_entity_poly.pdbx_strand_id
1 'polypeptide(L)'
;MAELAGVTRAAARRFLLTLAEVGYVHTDGKRFWLRPRILELGNAFLSSQALAEVARPHLDKLVAEVDDSAALCVLADDEIVYVGLVRTPARRIMALNVTIGSRIPARPSSMGRVLLAFQPEQWRAEYLKRVELQRSRQTDRCTRR
;
A
#
# COMPACT_ATOMS: atom_id res chain seq x y z
N MET A 1 -16.15 4.46 -14.47
CA MET A 1 -14.96 3.90 -15.14
C MET A 1 -14.35 4.91 -16.10
N ALA A 2 -15.02 5.32 -17.19
CA ALA A 2 -14.49 6.31 -18.15
C ALA A 2 -14.00 7.61 -17.50
N GLU A 3 -14.82 8.20 -16.62
CA GLU A 3 -14.48 9.44 -15.90
C GLU A 3 -13.35 9.25 -14.88
N LEU A 4 -13.40 8.16 -14.09
CA LEU A 4 -12.35 7.80 -13.12
C LEU A 4 -11.00 7.48 -13.78
N ALA A 5 -11.02 6.91 -14.98
CA ALA A 5 -9.82 6.53 -15.73
C ALA A 5 -9.36 7.63 -16.71
N GLY A 6 -10.05 8.77 -16.79
CA GLY A 6 -9.69 9.87 -17.68
C GLY A 6 -9.78 9.55 -19.18
N VAL A 7 -10.65 8.61 -19.58
CA VAL A 7 -10.78 8.15 -20.97
C VAL A 7 -12.19 8.35 -21.52
N THR A 8 -12.34 8.33 -22.84
CA THR A 8 -13.65 8.38 -23.49
C THR A 8 -14.48 7.14 -23.17
N ARG A 9 -15.82 7.25 -23.22
CA ARG A 9 -16.72 6.09 -23.02
C ARG A 9 -16.44 4.94 -23.99
N ALA A 10 -16.09 5.25 -25.24
CA ALA A 10 -15.74 4.26 -26.25
C ALA A 10 -14.45 3.50 -25.90
N ALA A 11 -13.41 4.20 -25.45
CA ALA A 11 -12.16 3.59 -25.01
C ALA A 11 -12.35 2.74 -23.75
N ALA A 12 -13.06 3.26 -22.73
CA ALA A 12 -13.41 2.50 -21.53
C ALA A 12 -14.16 1.21 -21.87
N ARG A 13 -15.13 1.26 -22.80
CA ARG A 13 -15.88 0.08 -23.22
C ARG A 13 -14.98 -0.94 -23.92
N ARG A 14 -14.08 -0.51 -24.81
CA ARG A 14 -13.10 -1.41 -25.47
C ARG A 14 -12.21 -2.10 -24.44
N PHE A 15 -11.68 -1.37 -23.47
CA PHE A 15 -10.86 -1.96 -22.40
C PHE A 15 -11.64 -2.95 -21.54
N LEU A 16 -12.88 -2.61 -21.15
CA LEU A 16 -13.72 -3.49 -20.33
C LEU A 16 -14.13 -4.77 -21.08
N LEU A 17 -14.40 -4.69 -22.38
CA LEU A 17 -14.66 -5.87 -23.22
C LEU A 17 -13.42 -6.74 -23.35
N THR A 18 -12.25 -6.14 -23.57
CA THR A 18 -10.98 -6.87 -23.62
C THR A 18 -10.70 -7.57 -22.29
N LEU A 19 -10.87 -6.89 -21.16
CA LEU A 19 -10.73 -7.47 -19.82
C LEU A 19 -11.75 -8.57 -19.53
N ALA A 20 -12.94 -8.50 -20.12
CA ALA A 20 -13.93 -9.56 -20.03
C ALA A 20 -13.52 -10.79 -20.86
N GLU A 21 -12.98 -10.58 -22.06
CA GLU A 21 -12.46 -11.62 -22.94
C GLU A 21 -11.27 -12.36 -22.32
N VAL A 22 -10.34 -11.63 -21.72
CA VAL A 22 -9.23 -12.23 -20.95
C VAL A 22 -9.64 -12.66 -19.53
N GLY A 23 -10.93 -12.61 -19.18
CA GLY A 23 -11.47 -13.22 -17.95
C GLY A 23 -11.16 -12.50 -16.63
N TYR A 24 -10.67 -11.26 -16.65
CA TYR A 24 -10.51 -10.44 -15.44
C TYR A 24 -11.81 -9.77 -14.98
N VAL A 25 -12.74 -9.56 -15.90
CA VAL A 25 -14.03 -8.89 -15.67
C VAL A 25 -15.16 -9.78 -16.20
N HIS A 26 -16.37 -9.62 -15.66
CA HIS A 26 -17.59 -10.22 -16.20
C HIS A 26 -18.64 -9.12 -16.44
N THR A 27 -19.62 -9.39 -17.32
CA THR A 27 -20.62 -8.39 -17.73
C THR A 27 -21.95 -9.03 -18.12
N ASP A 28 -23.05 -8.33 -17.85
CA ASP A 28 -24.40 -8.60 -18.38
C ASP A 28 -24.71 -7.76 -19.65
N GLY A 29 -23.70 -7.08 -20.21
CA GLY A 29 -23.82 -6.17 -21.34
C GLY A 29 -24.07 -4.70 -20.96
N LYS A 30 -24.58 -4.42 -19.75
CA LYS A 30 -24.81 -3.07 -19.21
C LYS A 30 -23.85 -2.70 -18.07
N ARG A 31 -23.50 -3.65 -17.21
CA ARG A 31 -22.66 -3.50 -16.03
C ARG A 31 -21.47 -4.44 -16.10
N PHE A 32 -20.40 -4.08 -15.41
CA PHE A 32 -19.15 -4.84 -15.35
C PHE A 32 -18.75 -5.07 -13.90
N TRP A 33 -18.24 -6.25 -13.57
CA TRP A 33 -17.74 -6.60 -12.24
C TRP A 33 -16.47 -7.46 -12.33
N LEU A 34 -15.60 -7.36 -11.32
CA LEU A 34 -14.34 -8.09 -11.30
C LEU A 34 -14.58 -9.59 -11.10
N ARG A 35 -13.74 -10.41 -11.74
CA ARG A 35 -13.65 -11.85 -11.47
C ARG A 35 -12.50 -12.16 -10.51
N PRO A 36 -12.54 -13.27 -9.77
CA PRO A 36 -11.46 -13.70 -8.88
C PRO A 36 -10.08 -13.78 -9.55
N ARG A 37 -10.02 -13.94 -10.88
CA ARG A 37 -8.77 -13.90 -11.65
C ARG A 37 -7.96 -12.62 -11.45
N ILE A 38 -8.60 -11.50 -11.12
CA ILE A 38 -7.90 -10.25 -10.77
C ILE A 38 -6.93 -10.43 -9.59
N LEU A 39 -7.18 -11.44 -8.73
CA LEU A 39 -6.34 -11.77 -7.60
C LEU A 39 -5.00 -12.40 -8.02
N GLU A 40 -4.91 -13.00 -9.22
CA GLU A 40 -3.64 -13.48 -9.80
C GLU A 40 -2.67 -12.31 -10.04
N LEU A 41 -3.19 -11.16 -10.48
CA LEU A 41 -2.41 -9.92 -10.61
C LEU A 41 -2.02 -9.34 -9.24
N GLY A 42 -2.84 -9.63 -8.22
CA GLY A 42 -2.62 -9.26 -6.83
C GLY A 42 -1.79 -10.26 -6.05
N ASN A 43 -1.12 -11.25 -6.66
CA ASN A 43 -0.46 -12.31 -5.89
C ASN A 43 0.58 -11.78 -4.88
N ALA A 44 1.27 -10.68 -5.19
CA ALA A 44 2.13 -9.98 -4.24
C ALA A 44 1.34 -9.39 -3.05
N PHE A 45 0.13 -8.88 -3.29
CA PHE A 45 -0.80 -8.42 -2.24
C PHE A 45 -1.40 -9.59 -1.44
N LEU A 46 -1.71 -10.74 -2.08
CA LEU A 46 -2.16 -11.93 -1.36
C LEU A 46 -1.06 -12.51 -0.47
N SER A 47 0.19 -12.52 -0.95
CA SER A 47 1.33 -12.95 -0.12
C SER A 47 1.54 -12.04 1.09
N SER A 48 1.24 -10.74 0.97
CA SER A 48 1.31 -9.81 2.09
C SER A 48 0.12 -9.95 3.04
N GLN A 49 -1.03 -10.45 2.57
CA GLN A 49 -2.16 -10.83 3.42
C GLN A 49 -1.82 -12.04 4.30
N ALA A 50 -1.19 -13.08 3.75
CA ALA A 50 -0.71 -14.22 4.54
C ALA A 50 0.33 -13.76 5.60
N LEU A 51 1.23 -12.84 5.23
CA LEU A 51 2.16 -12.24 6.17
C LEU A 51 1.44 -11.43 7.27
N ALA A 52 0.39 -10.68 6.92
CA ALA A 52 -0.39 -9.90 7.87
C ALA A 52 -1.12 -10.81 8.87
N GLU A 53 -1.67 -11.94 8.43
CA GLU A 53 -2.30 -12.94 9.30
C GLU A 53 -1.30 -13.54 10.29
N VAL A 54 -0.10 -13.91 9.82
CA VAL A 54 0.98 -14.42 10.69
C VAL A 54 1.45 -13.35 11.68
N ALA A 55 1.60 -12.11 11.23
CA ALA A 55 2.09 -11.01 12.06
C ALA A 55 1.04 -10.51 13.08
N ARG A 56 -0.25 -10.75 12.84
CA ARG A 56 -1.34 -10.24 13.66
C ARG A 56 -1.19 -10.49 15.17
N PRO A 57 -0.99 -11.74 15.64
CA PRO A 57 -0.83 -12.00 17.08
C PRO A 57 0.40 -11.31 17.69
N HIS A 58 1.44 -11.04 16.90
CA HIS A 58 2.63 -10.32 17.36
C HIS A 58 2.36 -8.82 17.49
N LEU A 59 1.63 -8.23 16.54
CA LEU A 59 1.22 -6.84 16.61
C LEU A 59 0.28 -6.60 17.80
N ASP A 60 -0.70 -7.49 18.04
CA ASP A 60 -1.62 -7.36 19.18
C ASP A 60 -0.85 -7.43 20.51
N LYS A 61 0.12 -8.35 20.65
CA LYS A 61 1.00 -8.43 21.83
C LYS A 61 1.83 -7.17 22.02
N LEU A 62 2.49 -6.69 20.97
CA LEU A 62 3.31 -5.49 21.03
C LEU A 62 2.48 -4.27 21.47
N VAL A 63 1.29 -4.09 20.90
CA VAL A 63 0.38 -3.00 21.28
C VAL A 63 -0.02 -3.09 22.75
N ALA A 64 -0.32 -4.30 23.24
CA ALA A 64 -0.64 -4.51 24.65
C ALA A 64 0.54 -4.21 25.58
N GLU A 65 1.77 -4.45 25.14
CA GLU A 65 3.00 -4.21 25.92
C GLU A 65 3.40 -2.72 25.94
N VAL A 66 3.27 -2.01 24.82
CA VAL A 66 3.77 -0.62 24.67
C VAL A 66 2.70 0.45 24.86
N ASP A 67 1.43 0.05 24.97
CA ASP A 67 0.24 0.94 25.01
C ASP A 67 0.22 1.98 23.87
N ASP A 68 0.80 1.61 22.73
CA ASP A 68 0.84 2.42 21.52
C ASP A 68 0.57 1.53 20.30
N SER A 69 0.11 2.15 19.21
CA SER A 69 -0.33 1.43 18.03
C SER A 69 0.86 0.89 17.21
N ALA A 70 0.68 -0.26 16.57
CA ALA A 70 1.70 -0.93 15.78
C ALA A 70 1.23 -1.19 14.34
N ALA A 71 2.18 -1.14 13.40
CA ALA A 71 1.93 -1.36 11.98
C ALA A 71 2.95 -2.30 11.37
N LEU A 72 2.51 -3.05 10.36
CA LEU A 72 3.35 -3.85 9.48
C LEU A 72 3.24 -3.29 8.06
N CYS A 73 4.38 -3.04 7.45
CA CYS A 73 4.49 -2.49 6.11
C CYS A 73 5.39 -3.36 5.24
N VAL A 74 5.08 -3.39 3.95
CA VAL A 74 5.95 -3.97 2.91
C VAL A 74 6.42 -2.88 1.96
N LEU A 75 7.56 -3.09 1.32
CA LEU A 75 8.04 -2.21 0.26
C LEU A 75 7.37 -2.60 -1.06
N ALA A 76 6.78 -1.62 -1.74
CA ALA A 76 6.27 -1.77 -3.09
C ALA A 76 6.75 -0.58 -3.91
N ASP A 77 7.64 -0.86 -4.86
CA ASP A 77 8.35 0.16 -5.63
C ASP A 77 9.12 1.12 -4.70
N ASP A 78 8.77 2.41 -4.73
CA ASP A 78 9.41 3.48 -3.95
C ASP A 78 8.57 3.90 -2.71
N GLU A 79 7.52 3.13 -2.42
CA GLU A 79 6.55 3.39 -1.36
C GLU A 79 6.47 2.21 -0.38
N ILE A 80 5.99 2.50 0.83
CA ILE A 80 5.57 1.47 1.77
C ILE A 80 4.05 1.32 1.75
N VAL A 81 3.60 0.08 1.80
CA VAL A 81 2.19 -0.29 1.86
C VAL A 81 1.89 -0.90 3.22
N TYR A 82 0.89 -0.37 3.91
CA TYR A 82 0.43 -0.91 5.19
C TYR A 82 -0.34 -2.21 4.95
N VAL A 83 0.12 -3.31 5.52
CA VAL A 83 -0.51 -4.64 5.36
C VAL A 83 -1.06 -5.17 6.68
N GLY A 84 -0.54 -4.70 7.82
CA GLY A 84 -1.10 -4.95 9.14
C GLY A 84 -1.14 -3.67 9.98
N LEU A 85 -2.20 -3.47 10.76
CA LEU A 85 -2.36 -2.29 11.61
C LEU A 85 -3.23 -2.62 12.82
N VAL A 86 -2.70 -2.39 14.01
CA VAL A 86 -3.41 -2.53 15.29
C VAL A 86 -3.36 -1.19 16.01
N ARG A 87 -4.52 -0.70 16.44
CA ARG A 87 -4.69 0.65 16.99
C ARG A 87 -5.11 0.59 18.45
N THR A 88 -4.51 1.44 19.27
CA THR A 88 -4.96 1.66 20.66
C THR A 88 -6.04 2.75 20.69
N PRO A 89 -7.14 2.59 21.44
CA PRO A 89 -8.18 3.62 21.57
C PRO A 89 -7.67 4.93 22.18
N ALA A 90 -6.73 4.85 23.12
CA ALA A 90 -6.21 5.98 23.89
C ALA A 90 -5.21 6.85 23.13
N ARG A 91 -4.49 6.27 22.16
CA ARG A 91 -3.48 6.96 21.35
C ARG A 91 -3.85 6.79 19.89
N ARG A 92 -4.67 7.73 19.41
CA ARG A 92 -4.80 8.00 17.97
C ARG A 92 -3.39 8.35 17.50
N ILE A 93 -2.67 7.41 16.87
CA ILE A 93 -1.44 7.74 16.13
C ILE A 93 -1.78 9.01 15.35
N MET A 94 -0.98 10.05 15.59
CA MET A 94 -1.12 11.37 15.00
C MET A 94 -1.67 11.29 13.59
N ALA A 95 -2.94 11.68 13.45
CA ALA A 95 -3.68 12.05 12.25
C ALA A 95 -3.03 11.77 10.87
N LEU A 96 -2.68 10.52 10.60
CA LEU A 96 -2.58 10.00 9.25
C LEU A 96 -3.72 8.99 9.17
N ASN A 97 -4.72 9.29 8.33
CA ASN A 97 -5.84 8.38 8.03
C ASN A 97 -5.35 7.18 7.22
N VAL A 98 -4.40 6.43 7.78
CA VAL A 98 -3.79 5.27 7.17
C VAL A 98 -4.68 4.06 7.46
N THR A 99 -5.05 3.36 6.41
CA THR A 99 -5.76 2.09 6.44
C THR A 99 -4.88 1.01 5.82
N ILE A 100 -5.23 -0.26 6.03
CA ILE A 100 -4.59 -1.36 5.29
C ILE A 100 -4.73 -1.07 3.78
N GLY A 101 -3.62 -1.20 3.04
CA GLY A 101 -3.50 -0.83 1.63
C GLY A 101 -3.05 0.61 1.37
N SER A 102 -3.03 1.49 2.39
CA SER A 102 -2.53 2.85 2.22
C SER A 102 -1.04 2.87 1.86
N ARG A 103 -0.66 3.79 0.98
CA ARG A 103 0.69 3.95 0.44
C ARG A 103 1.27 5.28 0.88
N ILE A 104 2.52 5.27 1.33
CA ILE A 104 3.29 6.49 1.59
C ILE A 104 4.72 6.34 1.07
N PRO A 105 5.41 7.44 0.71
CA PRO A 105 6.79 7.37 0.26
C PRO A 105 7.70 6.68 1.30
N ALA A 106 8.58 5.77 0.84
CA ALA A 106 9.39 4.95 1.75
C ALA A 106 10.42 5.80 2.53
N ARG A 107 11.20 6.62 1.83
CA ARG A 107 12.31 7.43 2.39
C ARG A 107 11.97 8.27 3.65
N PRO A 108 10.87 9.05 3.69
CA PRO A 108 10.58 9.90 4.85
C PRO A 108 10.11 9.12 6.08
N SER A 109 9.71 7.86 5.94
CA SER A 109 9.22 7.03 7.05
C SER A 109 10.33 6.19 7.68
N SER A 110 10.28 5.96 8.99
CA SER A 110 11.22 5.05 9.67
C SER A 110 11.15 3.63 9.11
N MET A 111 9.92 3.11 8.95
CA MET A 111 9.66 1.78 8.37
C MET A 111 10.23 1.64 6.97
N GLY A 112 10.03 2.65 6.11
CA GLY A 112 10.57 2.63 4.75
C GLY A 112 12.09 2.72 4.73
N ARG A 113 12.74 3.48 5.62
CA ARG A 113 14.21 3.48 5.73
C ARG A 113 14.76 2.11 6.09
N VAL A 114 14.12 1.42 7.04
CA VAL A 114 14.49 0.04 7.40
C VAL A 114 14.35 -0.86 6.17
N LEU A 115 13.19 -0.85 5.51
CA LEU A 115 12.95 -1.69 4.32
C LEU A 115 13.94 -1.40 3.18
N LEU A 116 14.25 -0.12 2.94
CA LEU A 116 15.24 0.30 1.94
C LEU A 116 16.66 -0.13 2.31
N ALA A 117 17.03 -0.11 3.59
CA ALA A 117 18.39 -0.45 4.04
C ALA A 117 18.76 -1.91 3.77
N PHE A 118 17.77 -2.82 3.77
CA PHE A 118 17.96 -4.25 3.53
C PHE A 118 17.77 -4.67 2.07
N GLN A 119 17.55 -3.73 1.14
CA GLN A 119 17.50 -4.06 -0.29
C GLN A 119 18.90 -4.34 -0.88
N PRO A 120 18.99 -5.16 -1.95
CA PRO A 120 20.24 -5.38 -2.66
C PRO A 120 20.93 -4.07 -3.06
N GLU A 121 22.26 -4.04 -3.03
CA GLU A 121 23.03 -2.83 -3.31
C GLU A 121 22.69 -2.22 -4.67
N GLN A 122 22.59 -3.05 -5.72
CA GLN A 122 22.20 -2.61 -7.05
C GLN A 122 20.79 -1.98 -7.06
N TRP A 123 19.84 -2.57 -6.33
CA TRP A 123 18.48 -2.03 -6.21
C TRP A 123 18.50 -0.65 -5.52
N ARG A 124 19.27 -0.52 -4.42
CA ARG A 124 19.41 0.75 -3.68
C ARG A 124 20.07 1.84 -4.53
N ALA A 125 21.08 1.48 -5.32
CA ALA A 125 21.75 2.41 -6.24
C ALA A 125 20.76 2.96 -7.28
N GLU A 126 19.94 2.10 -7.89
CA GLU A 126 18.89 2.53 -8.83
C GLU A 126 17.80 3.35 -8.14
N TYR A 127 17.43 3.00 -6.91
CA TYR A 127 16.48 3.77 -6.10
C TYR A 127 16.96 5.21 -5.85
N LEU A 128 18.23 5.37 -5.50
CA LEU A 128 18.81 6.69 -5.21
C LEU A 128 18.92 7.57 -6.45
N LYS A 129 19.01 7.00 -7.66
CA LYS A 129 19.01 7.75 -8.92
C LYS A 129 17.63 8.33 -9.26
N ARG A 130 16.56 7.62 -8.92
CA ARG A 130 15.18 7.98 -9.28
C ARG A 130 14.45 8.79 -8.20
N VAL A 131 14.82 8.64 -6.93
CA VAL A 131 14.11 9.31 -5.83
C VAL A 131 14.53 10.78 -5.74
N GLU A 132 13.55 11.67 -5.82
CA GLU A 132 13.83 13.08 -5.61
C GLU A 132 14.00 13.38 -4.12
N LEU A 133 15.14 14.01 -3.77
CA LEU A 133 15.49 14.37 -2.40
C LEU A 133 14.73 15.63 -1.97
N GLN A 134 13.40 15.56 -1.95
CA GLN A 134 12.57 16.62 -1.41
C GLN A 134 12.87 16.76 0.09
N ARG A 135 13.19 17.97 0.56
CA ARG A 135 13.27 18.28 2.00
C ARG A 135 11.93 17.93 2.62
N SER A 136 11.87 16.85 3.40
CA SER A 136 10.65 16.43 4.06
C SER A 136 10.26 17.51 5.08
N ARG A 137 9.22 18.30 4.78
CA ARG A 137 8.58 19.23 5.74
C ARG A 137 7.93 18.52 6.94
N GLN A 138 7.98 17.18 6.98
CA GLN A 138 7.41 16.37 8.04
C GLN A 138 8.17 16.51 9.38
N THR A 139 9.47 16.83 9.35
CA THR A 139 10.30 16.90 10.57
C THR A 139 9.98 18.11 11.46
N ASP A 140 9.40 19.18 10.90
CA ASP A 140 9.09 20.41 11.65
C ASP A 140 7.86 20.30 12.57
N ARG A 141 7.05 19.24 12.44
CA ARG A 141 5.88 19.05 13.32
C ARG A 141 6.15 18.18 14.54
N CYS A 142 7.31 17.54 14.61
CA CYS A 142 7.70 16.72 15.77
C CYS A 142 8.38 17.58 16.87
N THR A 143 8.92 18.75 16.50
CA THR A 143 9.70 19.64 17.38
C THR A 143 8.91 20.83 17.94
N ARG A 144 7.63 20.99 17.63
CA ARG A 144 6.75 21.95 18.34
C ARG A 144 5.99 21.23 19.45
N ARG A 145 6.70 20.94 20.54
CA ARG A 145 6.13 20.80 21.88
C ARG A 145 6.69 21.94 22.72
#